data_AF-A0A922M255-F1
#
_entry.id   AF-A0A922M255-F1
#
_cell.length_a   1.000
_cell.length_b   1.000
_cell.length_c   1.000
_cell.angle_alpha   90.00
_cell.angle_beta   90.00
_cell.angle_gamma   90.00
#
_symmetry.space_group_name_H-M   'P 1'
#
loop_
_entity.id
_entity.type
_entity.pdbx_description
1 polymer ?
#
loop_
_entity_poly.entity_id
_entity_poly.type
_entity_poly.pdbx_seq_one_letter_code
_entity_poly.pdbx_strand_id
1 'polypeptide(L)'
;MDRDKRTRPLNNVPYCIENPAENLITRVKQGLGKYCDKDFIQSTSREMQEALDLTQEEMDTAANQIILQERRMDAAQGRPNDVESILSRQYHPFHQPPMQPPPRKK
;
A
#
# COMPACT_ATOMS: atom_id res chain seq x y z
N MET A 1 -12.31 27.15 26.03
CA MET A 1 -11.72 25.80 26.10
C MET A 1 -12.39 25.00 25.00
N ASP A 2 -12.00 25.28 23.76
CA ASP A 2 -12.62 24.78 22.54
C ASP A 2 -12.04 23.40 22.24
N ARG A 3 -12.78 22.36 22.66
CA ARG A 3 -12.40 20.96 22.46
C ARG A 3 -13.06 20.45 21.19
N ASP A 4 -12.24 19.91 20.29
CA ASP A 4 -12.64 19.06 19.16
C ASP A 4 -13.47 19.71 18.03
N LYS A 5 -12.84 20.64 17.31
CA LYS A 5 -13.15 20.78 15.88
C LYS A 5 -12.42 19.67 15.11
N ARG A 6 -12.88 18.42 15.26
CA ARG A 6 -12.42 17.31 14.38
C ARG A 6 -12.80 17.72 12.95
N THR A 7 -11.80 18.17 12.20
CA THR A 7 -11.91 18.35 10.76
C THR A 7 -12.30 17.01 10.18
N ARG A 8 -13.60 16.78 9.94
CA ARG A 8 -14.07 15.63 9.18
C ARG A 8 -13.33 15.70 7.85
N PRO A 9 -12.47 14.72 7.51
CA PRO A 9 -11.91 14.69 6.17
C PRO A 9 -13.09 14.61 5.21
N LEU A 10 -13.13 15.52 4.23
CA LEU A 10 -14.11 15.45 3.15
C LEU A 10 -13.95 14.07 2.51
N ASN A 11 -14.94 13.20 2.70
CA ASN A 11 -14.98 11.83 2.19
C ASN A 11 -15.15 11.85 0.66
N ASN A 12 -14.10 12.23 -0.06
CA ASN A 12 -13.98 12.12 -1.52
C ASN A 12 -13.01 10.99 -1.88
N VAL A 13 -12.94 9.94 -1.06
CA VAL A 13 -12.20 8.73 -1.42
C VAL A 13 -13.06 7.97 -2.45
N PRO A 14 -12.59 7.77 -3.70
CA PRO A 14 -13.34 6.98 -4.65
C PRO A 14 -13.49 5.57 -4.08
N TYR A 15 -14.72 5.15 -3.78
CA TYR A 15 -15.01 3.78 -3.42
C TYR A 15 -14.70 2.92 -4.63
N CYS A 16 -13.62 2.14 -4.53
CA CYS A 16 -13.18 1.34 -5.67
C CYS A 16 -13.86 -0.03 -5.70
N ILE A 17 -14.56 -0.38 -4.62
CA ILE A 17 -15.17 -1.70 -4.37
C ILE A 17 -16.37 -1.50 -3.43
N GLU A 18 -17.44 -2.26 -3.64
CA GLU A 18 -18.56 -2.37 -2.70
C GLU A 18 -18.09 -3.05 -1.40
N ASN A 19 -18.49 -2.53 -0.23
CA ASN A 19 -18.13 -3.04 1.10
C ASN A 19 -16.60 -3.23 1.33
N PRO A 20 -15.82 -2.14 1.36
CA PRO A 20 -14.36 -2.21 1.48
C PRO A 20 -13.86 -2.90 2.75
N ALA A 21 -14.54 -2.79 3.90
CA ALA A 21 -14.14 -3.53 5.10
C ALA A 21 -14.29 -5.04 4.90
N GLU A 22 -15.40 -5.52 4.32
CA GLU A 22 -15.61 -6.95 4.05
C GLU A 22 -14.56 -7.52 3.09
N ASN A 23 -14.19 -6.75 2.07
CA ASN A 23 -13.13 -7.15 1.15
C ASN A 23 -11.75 -7.20 1.84
N LEU A 24 -11.43 -6.20 2.67
CA LEU A 24 -10.19 -6.20 3.45
C LEU A 24 -10.14 -7.41 4.40
N ILE A 25 -11.25 -7.72 5.08
CA ILE A 25 -11.39 -8.90 5.94
C ILE A 25 -11.14 -10.19 5.16
N THR A 26 -11.65 -10.30 3.94
CA THR A 26 -11.47 -11.48 3.09
C THR A 26 -9.99 -11.69 2.74
N ARG A 27 -9.24 -10.62 2.46
CA ARG A 27 -7.79 -10.68 2.21
C ARG A 27 -7.02 -11.07 3.47
N VAL A 28 -7.39 -10.50 4.62
CA VAL A 28 -6.79 -10.84 5.92
C VAL A 28 -7.00 -12.32 6.25
N LYS A 29 -8.20 -12.88 6.00
CA LYS A 29 -8.47 -14.32 6.15
C LYS A 29 -7.51 -15.19 5.33
N GLN A 30 -7.22 -14.80 4.08
CA GLN A 30 -6.31 -15.56 3.23
C GLN A 30 -4.87 -15.54 3.76
N GLY A 31 -4.42 -14.41 4.32
CA GLY A 31 -3.08 -14.29 4.91
C GLY A 31 -2.91 -14.98 6.27
N LEU A 32 -3.95 -14.97 7.11
CA LEU A 32 -3.93 -15.57 8.45
C LEU A 32 -4.34 -17.05 8.48
N GLY A 33 -5.03 -17.53 7.45
CA GLY A 33 -5.45 -18.92 7.32
C GLY A 33 -6.28 -19.41 8.52
N LYS A 34 -5.85 -20.52 9.13
CA LYS A 34 -6.57 -21.18 10.24
C LYS A 34 -6.70 -20.35 11.53
N TYR A 35 -5.98 -19.22 11.62
CA TYR A 35 -6.00 -18.34 12.79
C TYR A 35 -7.05 -17.21 12.67
N CYS A 36 -7.75 -17.12 11.53
CA CYS A 36 -8.75 -16.10 11.29
C CYS A 36 -10.14 -16.72 11.13
N ASP A 37 -10.75 -17.04 12.26
CA ASP A 37 -12.14 -17.49 12.33
C ASP A 37 -13.12 -16.29 12.42
N LYS A 38 -14.42 -16.61 12.47
CA LYS A 38 -15.47 -15.60 12.53
C LYS A 38 -15.43 -14.79 13.83
N ASP A 39 -15.11 -15.44 14.94
CA ASP A 39 -15.10 -14.82 16.26
C ASP A 39 -13.93 -13.85 16.41
N PHE A 40 -12.77 -14.22 15.87
CA PHE A 40 -11.61 -13.35 15.74
C PHE A 40 -11.95 -12.06 15.00
N ILE A 41 -12.63 -12.15 13.85
CA ILE A 41 -12.97 -10.97 13.05
C ILE A 41 -13.97 -10.09 13.80
N GLN A 42 -15.01 -10.68 14.38
CA GLN A 42 -16.00 -9.89 15.12
C GLN A 42 -15.38 -9.19 16.32
N SER A 43 -14.55 -9.91 17.09
CA SER A 43 -13.87 -9.37 18.26
C SER A 43 -12.89 -8.26 17.86
N THR A 44 -12.03 -8.53 16.87
CA THR A 44 -11.03 -7.56 16.41
C THR A 44 -11.68 -6.32 15.79
N SER A 45 -12.69 -6.48 14.94
CA SER A 45 -13.42 -5.34 14.35
C SER A 45 -14.08 -4.48 15.42
N ARG A 46 -14.64 -5.09 16.47
CA ARG A 46 -15.20 -4.35 17.59
C ARG A 46 -14.11 -3.65 18.40
N GLU A 47 -13.05 -4.35 18.78
CA GLU A 47 -11.92 -3.79 19.52
C GLU A 47 -11.28 -2.62 18.78
N MET A 48 -11.12 -2.71 17.46
CA MET A 48 -10.61 -1.61 16.64
C MET A 48 -11.55 -0.41 16.63
N GLN A 49 -12.88 -0.60 16.56
CA GLN A 49 -13.84 0.50 16.66
C GLN A 49 -13.75 1.20 18.03
N GLU A 50 -13.70 0.41 19.10
CA GLU A 50 -13.66 0.92 20.47
C GLU A 50 -12.32 1.61 20.78
N ALA A 51 -11.19 1.01 20.37
CA ALA A 51 -9.86 1.55 20.65
C ALA A 51 -9.53 2.81 19.84
N LEU A 52 -10.09 2.93 18.63
CA LEU A 52 -9.82 4.04 17.71
C LEU A 52 -10.96 5.06 17.62
N ASP A 53 -12.06 4.87 18.37
CA ASP A 53 -13.27 5.70 18.32
C ASP A 53 -13.81 5.83 16.88
N LEU A 54 -13.81 4.70 16.14
CA LEU A 54 -14.23 4.65 14.74
C LEU A 54 -15.66 4.15 14.61
N THR A 55 -16.46 4.87 13.83
CA THR A 55 -17.73 4.35 13.34
C THR A 55 -17.53 3.30 12.26
N GLN A 56 -18.57 2.50 11.98
CA GLN A 56 -18.55 1.52 10.88
C GLN A 56 -18.23 2.17 9.52
N GLU A 57 -18.82 3.34 9.24
CA GLU A 57 -18.57 4.07 7.98
C GLU A 57 -17.12 4.57 7.88
N GLU A 58 -16.53 5.02 8.99
CA GLU A 58 -15.12 5.44 9.02
C GLU A 58 -14.18 4.24 8.89
N MET A 59 -14.53 3.09 9.45
CA MET A 59 -13.81 1.83 9.23
C MET A 59 -13.84 1.42 7.76
N ASP A 60 -15.01 1.48 7.11
CA ASP A 60 -15.15 1.21 5.69
C ASP A 60 -14.32 2.18 4.83
N THR A 61 -14.35 3.47 5.18
CA THR A 61 -13.53 4.50 4.52
C THR A 61 -12.04 4.23 4.69
N ALA A 62 -11.59 3.86 5.89
CA ALA A 62 -10.21 3.50 6.17
C ALA A 62 -9.78 2.23 5.41
N ALA A 63 -10.63 1.21 5.39
CA ALA A 63 -10.38 -0.02 4.64
C ALA A 63 -10.23 0.24 3.14
N ASN A 64 -11.09 1.11 2.57
CA ASN A 64 -10.99 1.51 1.16
C ASN A 64 -9.66 2.21 0.86
N GLN A 65 -9.19 3.09 1.76
CA GLN A 65 -7.91 3.77 1.61
C GLN A 65 -6.73 2.79 1.63
N ILE A 66 -6.73 1.80 2.53
CA ILE A 66 -5.70 0.76 2.59
C ILE A 66 -5.62 -0.01 1.26
N ILE A 67 -6.78 -0.44 0.73
CA ILE A 67 -6.84 -1.17 -0.54
C ILE A 67 -6.35 -0.33 -1.71
N LEU A 68 -6.71 0.96 -1.77
CA LEU A 68 -6.24 1.87 -2.80
C LEU A 68 -4.73 2.12 -2.71
N GLN A 69 -4.20 2.26 -1.49
CA GLN A 69 -2.78 2.44 -1.26
C GLN A 69 -1.98 1.21 -1.69
N GLU A 70 -2.44 0.00 -1.36
CA GLU A 70 -1.84 -1.26 -1.81
C GLU A 70 -1.72 -1.30 -3.33
N ARG A 71 -2.81 -1.04 -4.06
CA ARG A 71 -2.80 -1.01 -5.54
C ARG A 71 -1.84 0.02 -6.12
N ARG A 72 -1.73 1.20 -5.49
CA ARG A 72 -0.78 2.24 -5.90
C ARG A 72 0.66 1.79 -5.67
N MET A 73 0.93 1.08 -4.58
CA MET A 73 2.24 0.51 -4.31
C MET A 73 2.59 -0.60 -5.29
N ASP A 74 1.65 -1.50 -5.60
CA ASP A 74 1.84 -2.54 -6.61
C ASP A 74 2.13 -1.96 -8.00
N ALA A 75 1.43 -0.90 -8.39
CA ALA A 75 1.69 -0.19 -9.64
C ALA A 75 3.06 0.52 -9.64
N ALA A 76 3.52 1.01 -8.48
CA ALA A 76 4.83 1.64 -8.35
C ALA A 76 5.98 0.61 -8.35
N GLN A 77 5.77 -0.58 -7.77
CA GLN A 77 6.71 -1.70 -7.79
C GLN A 77 6.70 -2.47 -9.11
N GLY A 78 5.57 -2.44 -9.82
CA GLY A 78 5.37 -2.95 -11.17
C GLY A 78 5.88 -2.02 -12.27
N ARG A 79 6.74 -1.02 -11.97
CA ARG A 79 7.60 -0.49 -13.04
C ARG A 79 8.37 -1.69 -13.58
N PRO A 80 8.23 -2.05 -14.86
CA PRO A 80 9.06 -3.09 -15.39
C PRO A 80 10.51 -2.67 -15.12
N ASN A 81 11.37 -3.64 -14.87
CA ASN A 81 12.79 -3.44 -15.15
C ASN A 81 12.91 -3.29 -16.67
N ASP A 82 12.37 -2.19 -17.21
CA ASP A 82 12.47 -1.85 -18.61
C ASP A 82 13.96 -1.77 -18.90
N VAL A 83 14.36 -2.40 -20.00
CA VAL A 83 15.76 -2.42 -20.44
C VAL A 83 16.36 -1.01 -20.46
N GLU A 84 15.54 0.01 -20.73
CA GLU A 84 15.89 1.43 -20.67
C GLU A 84 16.24 1.89 -19.25
N SER A 85 15.44 1.53 -18.24
CA SER A 85 15.70 1.83 -16.82
C SER A 85 16.98 1.14 -16.29
N ILE A 86 17.25 -0.08 -16.76
CA ILE A 86 18.50 -0.79 -16.44
C ILE A 86 19.70 -0.15 -17.14
N LEU A 87 19.60 0.17 -18.44
CA LEU A 87 20.68 0.81 -19.19
C LEU A 87 21.00 2.21 -18.64
N SER A 88 19.99 3.00 -18.26
CA SER A 88 20.20 4.31 -17.64
C SER A 88 20.94 4.23 -16.30
N ARG A 89 20.74 3.15 -15.52
CA ARG A 89 21.54 2.90 -14.30
C ARG A 89 22.99 2.52 -14.62
N GLN A 90 23.25 1.91 -15.77
CA GLN A 90 24.60 1.55 -16.20
C GLN A 90 25.35 2.74 -16.84
N TYR A 91 24.62 3.69 -17.42
CA TYR A 91 25.15 4.90 -18.02
C TYR A 91 24.82 6.14 -17.17
N HIS A 92 25.44 6.26 -16.01
CA HIS A 92 25.48 7.54 -15.30
C HIS A 92 26.60 8.42 -15.89
N PRO A 93 26.40 9.74 -16.07
CA PRO A 93 27.41 10.65 -16.63
C PRO A 93 28.77 10.64 -15.91
N PHE A 94 28.80 10.22 -14.65
CA PHE A 94 30.01 10.13 -13.81
C PHE A 94 30.55 8.71 -13.64
N HIS A 95 29.89 7.69 -14.22
CA HIS A 95 30.40 6.32 -14.28
C HIS A 95 30.89 6.05 -15.69
N GLN A 96 32.19 6.26 -15.94
CA GLN A 96 32.83 5.72 -17.13
C GLN A 96 32.84 4.19 -17.00
N PRO A 97 32.42 3.42 -18.02
CA PRO A 97 32.67 1.98 -18.03
C PRO A 97 34.19 1.77 -17.89
N PRO A 98 34.64 0.68 -17.24
CA PRO A 98 36.07 0.42 -17.08
C PRO A 98 36.72 0.46 -18.46
N MET A 99 37.54 1.50 -18.69
CA MET A 99 38.26 1.65 -19.94
C MET A 99 39.12 0.40 -20.13
N GLN A 100 38.89 -0.33 -21.22
CA GLN A 100 39.81 -1.38 -21.61
C GLN A 100 41.21 -0.77 -21.72
N PRO A 101 42.24 -1.37 -21.11
CA PRO A 101 43.59 -0.82 -21.18
C PRO A 101 44.03 -0.75 -22.65
N PRO A 102 44.73 0.31 -23.06
CA PRO A 102 45.09 0.49 -24.45
C PRO A 102 45.95 -0.69 -24.92
N PRO A 103 45.80 -1.12 -26.20
CA PRO A 103 46.58 -2.22 -26.72
C PRO A 103 48.08 -1.88 -26.66
N ARG A 104 48.87 -2.78 -26.06
CA ARG A 104 50.33 -2.66 -26.02
C ARG A 104 50.83 -2.61 -27.46
N LYS A 105 51.34 -1.46 -27.90
CA LYS A 105 52.06 -1.36 -29.17
C LYS A 105 53.28 -2.27 -29.08
N LYS A 106 53.44 -3.13 -30.09
CA LYS A 106 54.65 -3.95 -30.29
C LYS A 106 55.83 -3.06 -30.63
#